data_AF-A0A848DKE4-F1
#
_entry.id   AF-A0A848DKE4-F1
#
_cell.length_a   1.000
_cell.length_b   1.000
_cell.length_c   1.000
_cell.angle_alpha   90.00
_cell.angle_beta   90.00
_cell.angle_gamma   90.00
#
_symmetry.space_group_name_H-M   'P 1'
#
loop_
_entity.id
_entity.type
_entity.pdbx_description
1 polymer ?
#
loop_
_entity_poly.entity_id
_entity_poly.type
_entity_poly.pdbx_seq_one_letter_code
_entity_poly.pdbx_strand_id
1 'polypeptide(L)'
;MLGVIGALVGALIGSAASFGGQIYVGHQQVAKEDRDKKAAVYFAYLDAANELANETRDLQRSYASLPPDAPPPAAAYGEWQTARFKYQGAINDLSVYGSDAAWDIHRRVAAALPRSLNPSRDPVRVEAVDDARLTSGTQDFLDLACQELPASPRAGCGD
;
A
#
# COMPACT_ATOMS: atom_id res chain seq x y z
N MET A 1 -49.94 -12.37 51.94
CA MET A 1 -49.76 -11.49 50.76
C MET A 1 -48.44 -10.75 50.88
N LEU A 2 -47.33 -11.40 50.54
CA LEU A 2 -45.98 -10.83 50.58
C LEU A 2 -45.21 -11.54 49.46
N GLY A 3 -45.06 -10.89 48.30
CA GLY A 3 -44.29 -11.49 47.21
C GLY A 3 -44.64 -11.00 45.82
N VAL A 4 -44.62 -9.68 45.54
CA VAL A 4 -44.61 -9.18 44.14
C VAL A 4 -43.81 -7.86 43.96
N ILE A 5 -42.88 -7.50 44.86
CA ILE A 5 -42.15 -6.20 44.74
C ILE A 5 -40.65 -6.37 44.44
N GLY A 6 -40.20 -7.60 44.13
CA GLY A 6 -38.77 -7.87 43.84
C GLY A 6 -38.36 -7.85 42.36
N ALA A 7 -39.30 -7.88 41.42
CA ALA A 7 -38.99 -8.24 40.03
C ALA A 7 -38.80 -7.07 39.04
N LEU A 8 -39.11 -5.82 39.43
CA LEU A 8 -39.09 -4.68 38.51
C LEU A 8 -37.81 -3.83 38.53
N VAL A 9 -36.89 -4.06 39.47
CA VAL A 9 -35.62 -3.30 39.54
C VAL A 9 -34.45 -4.04 38.86
N GLY A 10 -34.58 -5.34 38.58
CA GLY A 10 -33.53 -6.13 37.90
C GLY A 10 -33.43 -5.92 36.39
N ALA A 11 -34.46 -5.38 35.73
CA ALA A 11 -34.54 -5.30 34.27
C ALA A 11 -33.95 -4.01 33.65
N LEU A 12 -33.61 -2.99 34.47
CA LEU A 12 -33.09 -1.71 33.97
C LEU A 12 -31.56 -1.56 34.05
N ILE A 13 -30.86 -2.47 34.73
CA ILE A 13 -29.39 -2.45 34.80
C ILE A 13 -28.77 -3.35 33.71
N GLY A 14 -29.53 -4.31 33.17
CA GLY A 14 -29.05 -5.24 32.12
C GLY A 14 -28.95 -4.64 30.71
N SER A 15 -29.62 -3.52 30.43
CA SER A 15 -29.63 -2.89 29.10
C SER A 15 -28.48 -1.89 28.88
N ALA A 16 -27.82 -1.37 29.92
CA ALA A 16 -26.66 -0.49 29.74
C ALA A 16 -25.37 -1.24 29.42
N ALA A 17 -25.20 -2.46 29.96
CA ALA A 17 -24.01 -3.29 29.73
C ALA A 17 -23.97 -3.92 28.32
N SER A 18 -25.14 -4.20 27.74
CA SER A 18 -25.26 -4.84 26.43
C SER A 18 -24.97 -3.90 25.26
N PHE A 19 -25.21 -2.58 25.40
CA PHE A 19 -24.79 -1.57 24.42
C PHE A 19 -23.28 -1.31 24.47
N GLY A 20 -22.66 -1.27 25.65
CA GLY A 20 -21.21 -1.07 25.78
C GLY A 20 -20.37 -2.21 25.20
N GLY A 21 -20.81 -3.46 25.40
CA GLY A 21 -20.13 -4.65 24.85
C GLY A 21 -20.24 -4.77 23.32
N GLN A 22 -21.39 -4.45 22.74
CA GLN A 22 -21.57 -4.52 21.27
C GLN A 22 -20.84 -3.38 20.54
N ILE A 23 -20.80 -2.18 21.11
CA ILE A 23 -20.01 -1.05 20.55
C ILE A 23 -18.51 -1.38 20.60
N TYR A 24 -18.02 -1.95 21.71
CA TYR A 24 -16.60 -2.30 21.85
C TYR A 24 -16.15 -3.41 20.87
N VAL A 25 -16.96 -4.47 20.70
CA VAL A 25 -16.66 -5.54 19.75
C VAL A 25 -16.73 -5.04 18.30
N GLY A 26 -17.69 -4.15 17.98
CA GLY A 26 -17.79 -3.52 16.66
C GLY A 26 -16.57 -2.66 16.32
N HIS A 27 -16.08 -1.84 17.27
CA HIS A 27 -14.88 -1.01 17.03
C HIS A 27 -13.62 -1.84 16.82
N GLN A 28 -13.45 -2.95 17.55
CA GLN A 28 -12.31 -3.85 17.36
C GLN A 28 -12.35 -4.55 15.99
N GLN A 29 -13.55 -4.91 15.52
CA GLN A 29 -13.72 -5.53 14.20
C GLN A 29 -13.44 -4.55 13.06
N VAL A 30 -13.99 -3.33 13.13
CA VAL A 30 -13.72 -2.27 12.13
C VAL A 30 -12.23 -1.90 12.11
N ALA A 31 -11.59 -1.77 13.28
CA ALA A 31 -10.16 -1.49 13.35
C ALA A 31 -9.30 -2.63 12.78
N LYS A 32 -9.74 -3.88 12.93
CA LYS A 32 -9.08 -5.03 12.29
C LYS A 32 -9.25 -4.99 10.78
N GLU A 33 -10.47 -4.79 10.28
CA GLU A 33 -10.75 -4.70 8.85
C GLU A 33 -9.98 -3.55 8.17
N ASP A 34 -9.86 -2.40 8.84
CA ASP A 34 -9.05 -1.27 8.37
C ASP A 34 -7.56 -1.63 8.29
N ARG A 35 -7.01 -2.28 9.32
CA ARG A 35 -5.61 -2.76 9.32
C ARG A 35 -5.35 -3.79 8.22
N ASP A 36 -6.23 -4.77 8.07
CA ASP A 36 -6.10 -5.83 7.07
C ASP A 36 -6.14 -5.23 5.65
N LYS A 37 -7.00 -4.23 5.44
CA LYS A 37 -7.09 -3.50 4.17
C LYS A 37 -5.85 -2.64 3.91
N LYS A 38 -5.37 -1.90 4.92
CA LYS A 38 -4.12 -1.13 4.83
C LYS A 38 -2.92 -2.02 4.51
N ALA A 39 -2.82 -3.17 5.16
CA ALA A 39 -1.75 -4.14 4.89
C ALA A 39 -1.77 -4.59 3.43
N ALA A 40 -2.94 -4.98 2.91
CA ALA A 40 -3.08 -5.38 1.51
C ALA A 40 -2.67 -4.26 0.54
N VAL A 41 -3.09 -3.02 0.81
CA VAL A 41 -2.75 -1.85 -0.01
C VAL A 41 -1.27 -1.53 0.04
N TYR A 42 -0.64 -1.57 1.22
CA TYR A 42 0.79 -1.27 1.39
C TYR A 42 1.68 -2.28 0.68
N PHE A 43 1.39 -3.57 0.81
CA PHE A 43 2.17 -4.60 0.14
C PHE A 43 1.93 -4.62 -1.37
N ALA A 44 0.68 -4.42 -1.84
CA ALA A 44 0.39 -4.30 -3.27
C ALA A 44 1.10 -3.09 -3.90
N TYR A 45 1.19 -1.97 -3.18
CA TYR A 45 1.94 -0.80 -3.61
C TYR A 45 3.43 -1.09 -3.78
N LEU A 46 4.06 -1.70 -2.78
CA LEU A 46 5.50 -2.02 -2.84
C LEU A 46 5.81 -3.07 -3.92
N ASP A 47 4.94 -4.06 -4.09
CA ASP A 47 5.08 -5.07 -5.13
C ASP A 47 5.00 -4.43 -6.52
N ALA A 48 3.99 -3.58 -6.77
CA ALA A 48 3.85 -2.88 -8.04
C ALA A 48 5.00 -1.89 -8.32
N ALA A 49 5.55 -1.25 -7.28
CA ALA A 49 6.73 -0.38 -7.40
C ALA A 49 7.96 -1.19 -7.83
N ASN A 50 8.18 -2.36 -7.23
CA ASN A 50 9.27 -3.26 -7.56
C ASN A 50 9.10 -3.88 -8.96
N GLU A 51 7.88 -4.29 -9.33
CA GLU A 51 7.56 -4.79 -10.66
C GLU A 51 7.90 -3.74 -11.72
N LEU A 52 7.45 -2.50 -11.55
CA LEU A 52 7.78 -1.40 -12.46
C LEU A 52 9.30 -1.14 -12.53
N ALA A 53 10.01 -1.20 -11.41
CA ALA A 53 11.46 -1.04 -11.41
C ALA A 53 12.15 -2.15 -12.22
N ASN A 54 11.74 -3.40 -12.03
CA ASN A 54 12.28 -4.56 -12.75
C ASN A 54 12.02 -4.45 -14.25
N GLU A 55 10.78 -4.21 -14.65
CA GLU A 55 10.43 -4.08 -16.06
C GLU A 55 11.11 -2.86 -16.71
N THR A 56 11.38 -1.80 -15.94
CA THR A 56 12.16 -0.65 -16.44
C THR A 56 13.59 -1.07 -16.76
N ARG A 57 14.23 -1.84 -15.87
CA ARG A 57 15.58 -2.36 -16.11
C ARG A 57 15.60 -3.30 -17.31
N ASP A 58 14.59 -4.15 -17.45
CA ASP A 58 14.48 -5.12 -18.55
C ASP A 58 14.29 -4.46 -19.90
N LEU A 59 13.44 -3.44 -19.94
CA LEU A 59 13.26 -2.61 -21.12
C LEU A 59 14.56 -1.89 -21.50
N GLN A 60 15.29 -1.33 -20.53
CA GLN A 60 16.59 -0.69 -20.76
C GLN A 60 17.65 -1.66 -21.27
N ARG A 61 17.73 -2.87 -20.70
CA ARG A 61 18.62 -3.93 -21.18
C ARG A 61 18.29 -4.33 -22.62
N SER A 62 17.00 -4.38 -22.95
CA SER A 62 16.54 -4.66 -24.31
C SER A 62 17.01 -3.58 -25.29
N TYR A 63 16.90 -2.29 -24.93
CA TYR A 63 17.44 -1.19 -25.75
C TYR A 63 18.95 -1.24 -25.94
N ALA A 64 19.72 -1.66 -24.93
CA ALA A 64 21.19 -1.72 -25.02
C ALA A 64 21.70 -2.67 -26.12
N SER A 65 20.88 -3.66 -26.51
CA SER A 65 21.19 -4.62 -27.56
C SER A 65 20.81 -4.15 -28.98
N LEU A 66 20.12 -3.02 -29.08
CA LEU A 66 19.52 -2.53 -30.32
C LEU A 66 20.29 -1.35 -30.92
N PRO A 67 20.22 -1.16 -32.26
CA PRO A 67 20.66 0.08 -32.89
C PRO A 67 19.99 1.32 -32.27
N PRO A 68 20.64 2.50 -32.26
CA PRO A 68 20.10 3.72 -31.63
C PRO A 68 18.71 4.14 -32.10
N ASP A 69 18.35 3.79 -33.33
CA ASP A 69 17.09 4.16 -33.98
C ASP A 69 16.07 3.01 -34.01
N ALA A 70 16.42 1.85 -33.43
CA ALA A 70 15.50 0.72 -33.40
C ALA A 70 14.48 0.88 -32.26
N PRO A 71 13.19 0.59 -32.53
CA PRO A 71 12.17 0.60 -31.50
C PRO A 71 12.42 -0.50 -30.46
N PRO A 72 11.91 -0.34 -29.22
CA PRO A 72 12.01 -1.40 -28.21
C PRO A 72 11.30 -2.66 -28.70
N PRO A 73 11.71 -3.85 -28.22
CA PRO A 73 10.96 -5.07 -28.49
C PRO A 73 9.53 -4.92 -27.95
N ALA A 74 8.54 -5.21 -28.80
CA ALA A 74 7.13 -5.00 -28.46
C ALA A 74 6.70 -5.74 -27.19
N ALA A 75 7.27 -6.93 -26.95
CA ALA A 75 7.02 -7.70 -25.73
C ALA A 75 7.51 -6.97 -24.47
N ALA A 76 8.79 -6.58 -24.42
CA ALA A 76 9.37 -5.87 -23.27
C ALA A 76 8.68 -4.52 -23.00
N TYR A 77 8.31 -3.81 -24.07
CA TYR A 77 7.53 -2.59 -23.92
C TYR A 77 6.11 -2.83 -23.37
N GLY A 78 5.47 -3.92 -23.81
CA GLY A 78 4.15 -4.34 -23.32
C GLY A 78 4.15 -4.69 -21.83
N GLU A 79 5.13 -5.47 -21.37
CA GLU A 79 5.29 -5.82 -19.95
C GLU A 79 5.54 -4.57 -19.10
N TRP A 80 6.42 -3.69 -19.56
CA TRP A 80 6.67 -2.41 -18.89
C TRP A 80 5.41 -1.53 -18.78
N GLN A 81 4.58 -1.46 -19.83
CA GLN A 81 3.30 -0.74 -19.78
C GLN A 81 2.34 -1.36 -18.76
N THR A 82 2.25 -2.69 -18.72
CA THR A 82 1.44 -3.43 -17.75
C THR A 82 1.87 -3.10 -16.31
N ALA A 83 3.17 -3.19 -16.01
CA ALA A 83 3.71 -2.84 -14.70
C ALA A 83 3.45 -1.37 -14.34
N ARG A 84 3.56 -0.46 -15.31
CA ARG A 84 3.24 0.96 -15.11
C ARG A 84 1.78 1.17 -14.72
N PHE A 85 0.84 0.53 -15.41
CA PHE A 85 -0.58 0.64 -15.10
C PHE A 85 -0.92 0.02 -13.74
N LYS A 86 -0.33 -1.13 -13.39
CA LYS A 86 -0.46 -1.71 -12.05
C LYS A 86 0.03 -0.76 -10.96
N TYR A 87 1.19 -0.15 -11.15
CA TYR A 87 1.73 0.82 -10.20
C TYR A 87 0.84 2.05 -10.05
N GLN A 88 0.29 2.59 -11.15
CA GLN A 88 -0.70 3.67 -11.10
C GLN A 88 -1.97 3.26 -10.33
N GLY A 89 -2.47 2.04 -10.54
CA GLY A 89 -3.58 1.48 -9.79
C GLY A 89 -3.28 1.42 -8.29
N ALA A 90 -2.11 0.90 -7.92
CA ALA A 90 -1.71 0.77 -6.52
C ALA A 90 -1.50 2.14 -5.84
N ILE A 91 -1.01 3.16 -6.57
CA ILE A 91 -0.97 4.55 -6.07
C ILE A 91 -2.39 5.06 -5.77
N ASN A 92 -3.35 4.80 -6.65
CA ASN A 92 -4.73 5.23 -6.42
C ASN A 92 -5.31 4.56 -5.17
N ASP A 93 -5.09 3.25 -4.99
CA ASP A 93 -5.52 2.53 -3.78
C ASP A 93 -4.83 3.09 -2.53
N LEU A 94 -3.53 3.36 -2.60
CA LEU A 94 -2.78 3.99 -1.52
C LEU A 94 -3.32 5.38 -1.17
N SER A 95 -3.75 6.17 -2.15
CA SER A 95 -4.33 7.50 -1.91
C SER A 95 -5.68 7.46 -1.21
N VAL A 96 -6.41 6.35 -1.33
CA VAL A 96 -7.75 6.18 -0.75
C VAL A 96 -7.68 5.54 0.63
N TYR A 97 -6.81 4.54 0.80
CA TYR A 97 -6.78 3.70 2.00
C TYR A 97 -5.51 3.85 2.84
N GLY A 98 -4.45 4.43 2.29
CA GLY A 98 -3.22 4.69 3.02
C GLY A 98 -3.34 5.87 3.97
N SER A 99 -2.38 5.97 4.89
CA SER A 99 -2.22 7.14 5.74
C SER A 99 -1.56 8.29 4.99
N ASP A 100 -1.71 9.52 5.50
CA ASP A 100 -0.99 10.68 4.99
C ASP A 100 0.54 10.49 5.06
N ALA A 101 1.03 9.78 6.09
CA ALA A 101 2.44 9.44 6.21
C ALA A 101 2.89 8.49 5.09
N ALA A 102 2.08 7.49 4.75
CA ALA A 102 2.37 6.58 3.65
C ALA A 102 2.36 7.31 2.31
N TRP A 103 1.43 8.25 2.12
CA TRP A 103 1.40 9.14 0.96
C TRP A 103 2.67 10.00 0.87
N ASP A 104 3.13 10.56 1.97
CA ASP A 104 4.35 11.37 1.98
C ASP A 104 5.60 10.57 1.62
N ILE A 105 5.73 9.33 2.13
CA ILE A 105 6.85 8.42 1.80
C ILE A 105 6.75 7.94 0.35
N HIS A 106 5.53 7.70 -0.17
CA HIS A 106 5.30 7.31 -1.56
C HIS A 106 6.04 8.24 -2.54
N ARG A 107 6.09 9.54 -2.26
CA ARG A 107 6.74 10.52 -3.14
C ARG A 107 8.24 10.25 -3.32
N ARG A 108 8.90 9.66 -2.32
CA ARG A 108 10.32 9.27 -2.39
C ARG A 108 10.52 8.06 -3.29
N VAL A 109 9.69 7.04 -3.13
CA VAL A 109 9.67 5.83 -3.99
C VAL A 109 9.34 6.23 -5.43
N ALA A 110 8.32 7.05 -5.65
CA ALA A 110 7.95 7.54 -6.97
C ALA A 110 9.06 8.38 -7.64
N ALA A 111 9.83 9.12 -6.85
CA ALA A 111 10.98 9.88 -7.35
C ALA A 111 12.20 9.02 -7.72
N ALA A 112 12.18 7.72 -7.41
CA ALA A 112 13.18 6.75 -7.82
C ALA A 112 12.79 5.98 -9.09
N LEU A 113 11.51 6.04 -9.47
CA LEU A 113 10.96 5.35 -10.63
C LEU A 113 10.90 6.31 -11.83
N PRO A 114 10.94 5.79 -13.07
CA PRO A 114 10.83 6.63 -14.26
C PRO A 114 9.52 7.41 -14.23
N ARG A 115 9.59 8.71 -14.49
CA ARG A 115 8.38 9.52 -14.67
C ARG A 115 7.60 8.93 -15.83
N SER A 116 6.32 8.64 -15.61
CA SER A 116 5.44 8.10 -16.66
C SER A 116 5.59 8.97 -17.90
N LEU A 117 6.05 8.35 -18.98
CA LEU A 117 6.49 8.95 -20.22
C LEU A 117 5.69 10.18 -20.66
N ASN A 118 6.40 11.15 -21.20
CA ASN A 118 5.83 12.10 -22.12
C ASN A 118 5.61 11.37 -23.48
N PRO A 119 4.37 11.01 -23.86
CA PRO A 119 4.09 10.29 -25.10
C PRO A 119 4.46 11.08 -26.36
N SER A 120 4.83 12.36 -26.22
CA SER A 120 5.19 13.24 -27.32
C SER A 120 6.66 13.18 -27.73
N ARG A 121 7.50 12.34 -27.11
CA ARG A 121 8.91 12.18 -27.51
C ARG A 121 9.14 10.79 -28.08
N ASP A 122 9.35 10.75 -29.39
CA ASP A 122 9.85 9.60 -30.14
C ASP A 122 11.37 9.83 -30.39
N PRO A 123 12.27 8.90 -30.02
CA PRO A 123 12.01 7.64 -29.32
C PRO A 123 11.64 7.86 -27.85
N VAL A 124 10.76 6.98 -27.38
CA VAL A 124 10.32 6.88 -25.99
C VAL A 124 11.52 6.57 -25.08
N ARG A 125 12.14 7.61 -24.52
CA ARG A 125 13.24 7.44 -23.57
C ARG A 125 12.69 7.16 -22.17
N VAL A 126 12.89 5.95 -21.70
CA VAL A 126 12.59 5.55 -20.32
C VAL A 126 13.80 5.87 -19.44
N GLU A 127 13.59 6.76 -18.47
CA GLU A 127 14.61 7.12 -17.47
C GLU A 127 15.03 5.89 -16.65
N ALA A 128 16.26 5.89 -16.15
CA ALA A 128 16.75 4.82 -15.28
C ALA A 128 16.12 4.90 -13.90
N VAL A 129 16.01 3.72 -13.27
CA VAL A 129 15.64 3.60 -11.86
C VAL A 129 16.82 4.10 -11.01
N ASP A 130 16.54 4.95 -10.02
CA ASP A 130 17.50 5.31 -8.98
C ASP A 130 17.45 4.24 -7.88
N ASP A 131 18.26 3.19 -8.03
CA ASP A 131 18.22 2.02 -7.14
C ASP A 131 18.44 2.39 -5.67
N ALA A 132 19.38 3.29 -5.38
CA ALA A 132 19.68 3.71 -4.01
C ALA A 132 18.48 4.41 -3.37
N ARG A 133 17.82 5.32 -4.13
CA ARG A 133 16.62 6.00 -3.66
C ARG A 133 15.43 5.04 -3.55
N LEU A 134 15.30 4.08 -4.47
CA LEU A 134 14.24 3.08 -4.43
C LEU A 134 14.38 2.22 -3.17
N THR A 135 15.58 1.68 -2.91
CA THR A 135 15.85 0.88 -1.70
C THR A 135 15.59 1.66 -0.42
N SER A 136 16.10 2.89 -0.31
CA SER A 136 15.85 3.74 0.86
C SER A 136 14.37 4.06 1.03
N GLY A 137 13.65 4.41 -0.05
CA GLY A 137 12.22 4.72 0.02
C GLY A 137 11.36 3.51 0.37
N THR A 138 11.68 2.34 -0.16
CA THR A 138 11.02 1.07 0.18
C THR A 138 11.25 0.72 1.65
N GLN A 139 12.47 0.90 2.18
CA GLN A 139 12.75 0.67 3.59
C GLN A 139 11.97 1.63 4.49
N ASP A 140 11.98 2.93 4.20
CA ASP A 140 11.19 3.94 4.93
C ASP A 140 9.70 3.54 4.96
N PHE A 141 9.18 3.04 3.83
CA PHE A 141 7.78 2.62 3.72
C PHE A 141 7.48 1.35 4.51
N LEU A 142 8.38 0.36 4.51
CA LEU A 142 8.27 -0.85 5.32
C LEU A 142 8.32 -0.52 6.81
N ASP A 143 9.20 0.37 7.23
CA ASP A 143 9.30 0.82 8.62
C ASP A 143 8.00 1.50 9.07
N LEU A 144 7.38 2.32 8.21
CA LEU A 144 6.05 2.89 8.47
C LEU A 144 4.97 1.81 8.54
N ALA A 145 4.96 0.86 7.61
CA ALA A 145 4.01 -0.25 7.62
C ALA A 145 4.11 -1.05 8.94
N CYS A 146 5.32 -1.26 9.45
CA CYS A 146 5.53 -1.90 10.76
C CYS A 146 4.95 -1.09 11.93
N GLN A 147 4.88 0.24 11.82
CA GLN A 147 4.29 1.12 12.84
C GLN A 147 2.77 1.16 12.77
N GLU A 148 2.19 1.11 11.56
CA GLU A 148 0.76 1.30 11.34
C GLU A 148 -0.07 0.01 11.33
N LEU A 149 0.55 -1.13 11.03
CA LEU A 149 -0.13 -2.43 10.95
C LEU A 149 -0.17 -3.30 12.23
N PRO A 150 0.38 -2.94 13.42
CA PRO A 150 0.34 -3.86 14.56
C PRO A 150 -1.08 -3.99 15.14
N ALA A 151 -1.48 -5.23 15.45
CA ALA A 151 -2.71 -5.53 16.18
C ALA A 151 -2.62 -5.18 17.69
N SER A 152 -1.40 -5.16 18.23
CA SER A 152 -0.91 -4.73 19.57
C SER A 152 0.63 -4.94 19.63
N PRO A 153 1.37 -4.33 20.58
CA PRO A 153 2.76 -3.90 20.37
C PRO A 153 3.78 -5.04 20.40
N ARG A 154 4.82 -4.96 19.56
CA ARG A 154 6.01 -5.80 19.70
C ARG A 154 7.06 -5.08 20.52
N ALA A 155 7.40 -5.65 21.69
CA ALA A 155 8.78 -5.59 22.16
C ALA A 155 9.63 -6.34 21.13
N GLY A 156 10.67 -5.69 20.60
CA GLY A 156 11.60 -6.33 19.67
C GLY A 156 11.21 -6.26 18.18
N CYS A 157 10.85 -5.08 17.67
CA CYS A 157 11.20 -4.78 16.27
C CYS A 157 12.69 -4.45 16.24
N GLY A 158 13.52 -5.49 16.23
CA GLY A 158 14.98 -5.40 16.18
C GLY A 158 15.63 -6.54 16.95
N ASP A 159 15.88 -7.66 16.26
CA ASP A 159 17.12 -8.41 16.43
C ASP A 159 17.99 -8.12 15.19
#